data_AF-A0A2M9QBN4-F1
#
_entry.id   AF-A0A2M9QBN4-F1
#
_cell.length_a   1.000
_cell.length_b   1.000
_cell.length_c   1.000
_cell.angle_alpha   90.00
_cell.angle_beta   90.00
_cell.angle_gamma   90.00
#
_symmetry.space_group_name_H-M   'P 1'
#
loop_
_entity.id
_entity.type
_entity.pdbx_description
1 polymer ?
#
loop_
_entity_poly.entity_id
_entity_poly.type
_entity_poly.pdbx_seq_one_letter_code
_entity_poly.pdbx_strand_id
1 'polypeptide(L)' 'EGNQIWPRVGDEANFVFVEASCSAEAVARRSNRTATMFKGSVVAGEI' A
#
# COMPACT_ATOMS: atom_id res chain seq x y z
N GLU A 1 8.30 4.99 -19.57
CA GLU A 1 7.14 4.27 -19.01
C GLU A 1 7.63 3.32 -17.93
N GLY A 2 6.87 3.16 -16.85
CA GLY A 2 7.21 2.21 -15.78
C GLY A 2 6.55 0.87 -16.03
N ASN A 3 7.29 -0.23 -15.91
CA ASN A 3 6.70 -1.56 -15.93
C ASN A 3 6.26 -1.94 -14.53
N GLN A 4 4.96 -2.22 -14.34
CA GLN A 4 4.46 -2.68 -13.05
C GLN A 4 5.00 -4.09 -12.74
N ILE A 5 5.85 -4.18 -11.72
CA ILE A 5 6.44 -5.45 -11.27
C ILE A 5 5.70 -6.06 -10.09
N TRP A 6 4.91 -5.28 -9.37
CA TRP A 6 4.19 -5.67 -8.16
C TRP A 6 3.01 -4.70 -7.97
N PRO A 7 1.87 -5.13 -7.41
CA PRO A 7 1.52 -6.51 -7.06
C PRO A 7 1.24 -7.37 -8.29
N ARG A 8 1.68 -8.63 -8.28
CA ARG A 8 1.34 -9.65 -9.29
C ARG A 8 0.46 -10.74 -8.68
N VAL A 9 -0.31 -11.41 -9.55
CA VAL A 9 -1.11 -12.57 -9.14
C VAL A 9 -0.18 -13.66 -8.63
N GLY A 10 -0.44 -14.15 -7.41
CA GLY A 10 0.36 -15.17 -6.73
C GLY A 10 1.34 -14.61 -5.70
N ASP A 11 1.61 -13.30 -5.69
CA ASP A 11 2.42 -12.66 -4.64
C ASP A 11 1.66 -12.63 -3.31
N GLU A 12 2.39 -12.60 -2.18
CA GLU A 12 1.76 -12.42 -0.87
C GLU A 12 1.07 -11.05 -0.79
N ALA A 13 -0.19 -11.07 -0.35
CA ALA A 13 -1.02 -9.87 -0.20
C ALA A 13 -0.66 -9.08 1.06
N ASN A 14 0.51 -8.45 1.07
CA ASN A 14 0.99 -7.57 2.12
C ASN A 14 0.98 -6.12 1.62
N PHE A 15 0.16 -5.26 2.22
CA PHE A 15 -0.05 -3.89 1.75
C PHE A 15 -0.16 -2.90 2.89
N VAL A 16 0.26 -1.66 2.61
CA VAL A 16 0.01 -0.49 3.46
C VAL A 16 -0.76 0.52 2.61
N PHE A 17 -1.97 0.86 3.04
CA PHE A 17 -2.82 1.84 2.37
C PHE A 17 -2.56 3.22 2.99
N VAL A 18 -2.29 4.20 2.14
CA VAL A 18 -2.01 5.58 2.54
C VAL A 18 -2.76 6.57 1.67
N GLU A 19 -3.18 7.69 2.27
CA GLU A 19 -3.74 8.82 1.55
C GLU A 19 -2.60 9.66 0.95
N ALA A 20 -2.38 9.53 -0.36
CA ALA A 20 -1.37 10.30 -1.08
C ALA A 20 -1.80 10.50 -2.54
N SER A 21 -1.50 11.68 -3.08
CA SER A 21 -1.73 11.99 -4.50
C SER A 21 -0.61 11.49 -5.41
N CYS A 22 0.58 11.22 -4.84
CA CYS A 22 1.72 10.71 -5.57
C CYS A 22 2.67 9.88 -4.68
N SER A 23 3.57 9.13 -5.32
CA SER A 23 4.56 8.30 -4.63
C SER A 23 5.54 9.12 -3.79
N ALA A 24 5.94 10.30 -4.27
CA ALA A 24 6.83 11.20 -3.52
C ALA A 24 6.18 11.67 -2.21
N GLU A 25 4.88 11.97 -2.24
CA GLU A 25 4.12 12.35 -1.05
C GLU A 25 4.03 11.19 -0.04
N ALA A 26 3.68 9.99 -0.52
CA ALA A 26 3.58 8.79 0.29
C ALA A 26 4.86 8.49 1.08
N VAL A 27 6.04 8.70 0.46
CA VAL A 27 7.34 8.44 1.07
C VAL A 27 7.83 9.62 1.92
N ALA A 28 7.74 10.85 1.41
CA ALA A 28 8.41 12.00 2.02
C ALA A 28 7.65 12.61 3.20
N ARG A 29 6.31 12.52 3.22
CA ARG A 29 5.48 13.32 4.15
C ARG A 29 4.80 12.53 5.27
N ARG A 30 5.13 11.25 5.46
CA ARG A 30 4.41 10.36 6.41
C ARG A 30 2.89 10.45 6.20
N SER A 31 2.44 10.25 4.97
CA SER A 31 1.02 10.21 4.63
C SER A 31 0.23 9.38 5.63
N ASN A 32 -1.00 9.82 5.92
CA ASN A 32 -1.86 9.11 6.85
C ASN A 32 -2.06 7.67 6.38
N ARG A 33 -1.78 6.71 7.27
CA ARG A 33 -1.93 5.28 6.97
C ARG A 33 -3.33 4.84 7.38
N THR A 34 -4.18 4.63 6.38
CA THR A 34 -5.59 4.27 6.58
C THR A 34 -5.75 2.81 7.01
N ALA A 35 -4.99 1.89 6.41
CA ALA A 35 -5.04 0.46 6.74
C ALA A 35 -3.72 -0.28 6.51
N THR A 36 -3.57 -1.43 7.16
CA THR A 36 -2.50 -2.41 6.89
C THR A 36 -3.12 -3.78 6.64
N MET A 37 -2.75 -4.39 5.52
CA MET A 37 -3.13 -5.75 5.15
C MET A 37 -1.92 -6.67 5.27
N PHE A 38 -2.10 -7.78 5.96
CA PHE A 38 -1.11 -8.84 6.11
C PHE A 38 -1.71 -10.15 5.63
N LYS A 39 -1.06 -10.78 4.63
CA LYS A 39 -1.50 -12.04 4.02
C LYS A 39 -2.99 -12.04 3.63
N GLY A 40 -3.46 -10.94 3.05
CA GLY A 40 -4.83 -10.80 2.55
C GLY A 40 -5.88 -10.42 3.60
N SER A 41 -5.49 -10.25 4.87
CA SER A 41 -6.40 -9.81 5.94
C SER A 41 -6.04 -8.40 6.42
N VAL A 42 -7.03 -7.54 6.63
CA VAL A 42 -6.82 -6.23 7.26
C VAL A 42 -6.56 -6.46 8.74
N VAL A 43 -5.36 -6.09 9.20
CA VAL A 43 -4.92 -6.31 10.59
C VAL A 43 -4.92 -5.03 11.42
N ALA A 44 -5.00 -3.87 10.77
CA ALA A 44 -5.09 -2.58 11.42
C ALA A 44 -5.76 -1.55 10.49
N GLY A 45 -6.56 -0.67 11.08
CA GLY A 45 -7.31 0.36 10.35
C GLY A 45 -8.46 -0.21 9.54
N GLU A 46 -9.00 0.63 8.64
CA GLU A 46 -10.14 0.32 7.78
C GLU A 46 -9.81 0.82 6.38
N ILE A 47 -10.22 0.08 5.34
CA ILE A 47 -9.98 0.44 3.94
C ILE A 47 -11.11 1.34 3.45
#